data_AF-A0A1C1CVU5-F1
#
_entry.id   AF-A0A1C1CVU5-F1
#
_cell.length_a   1.000
_cell.length_b   1.000
_cell.length_c   1.000
_cell.angle_alpha   90.00
_cell.angle_beta   90.00
_cell.angle_gamma   90.00
#
_symmetry.space_group_name_H-M   'P 1'
#
loop_
_entity.id
_entity.type
_entity.pdbx_description
1 polymer ?
#
loop_
_entity_poly.entity_id
_entity_poly.type
_entity_poly.pdbx_seq_one_letter_code
_entity_poly.pdbx_strand_id
1 'polypeptide(L)'
;MGWYPSRLAALFNVVVQIGWGLVDCLVAGLILSAVNGGGMTVIVGVIVAALGTWLIITFGIKWFHIYERYAWLPQVCVLFIMVGTAGPLFDTSSASSGEGSVLAGHRLTYFFLSASGALGWSACACDFFVYFPPKTSRWQIFLWTTVGLSLGKMFPELIGIGLGSGLTKNPAWKAAFADSAGALYVEGLAPLSQFGKFCAVLLALGIVANNVAGIYAAALSFQLLDPRFARIPRVFWCTVSTIIFTVTAIAGRAHLLQIFINFLSLIGYWTIIWITMTLEEEFIFRRKRGWYDWSAWNTRELLPVGLAAITTFVIGWVGAIMCMDQDYYTGPIAALIGDGADIGLPVAASWTAVIYPGLRYLELKYIGR
;
A
#
# COMPACT_ATOMS: atom_id res chain seq x y z
N MET A 1 10.36 0.30 -19.25
CA MET A 1 9.06 -0.32 -19.61
C MET A 1 8.60 -0.04 -21.03
N GLY A 2 8.74 1.18 -21.56
CA GLY A 2 8.21 1.53 -22.90
C GLY A 2 6.82 2.16 -22.83
N TRP A 3 6.31 2.66 -23.95
CA TRP A 3 5.10 3.51 -24.00
C TRP A 3 3.81 2.81 -23.55
N TYR A 4 3.60 1.55 -23.96
CA TYR A 4 2.38 0.81 -23.58
C TYR A 4 2.49 0.13 -22.21
N PRO A 5 3.59 -0.56 -21.87
CA PRO A 5 3.67 -1.23 -20.57
C PRO A 5 3.71 -0.24 -19.39
N SER A 6 4.19 1.00 -19.60
CA SER A 6 4.11 2.04 -18.57
C SER A 6 2.65 2.42 -18.23
N ARG A 7 1.74 2.43 -19.21
CA ARG A 7 0.31 2.68 -18.98
C ARG A 7 -0.33 1.56 -18.15
N LEU A 8 0.11 0.31 -18.36
CA LEU A 8 -0.33 -0.81 -17.53
C LEU A 8 0.12 -0.63 -16.07
N ALA A 9 1.36 -0.22 -15.84
CA ALA A 9 1.84 0.12 -14.48
C ALA A 9 1.05 1.29 -13.86
N ALA A 10 0.75 2.33 -14.64
CA ALA A 10 -0.09 3.43 -14.18
C ALA A 10 -1.52 2.96 -13.83
N LEU A 11 -2.10 2.04 -14.60
CA LEU A 11 -3.40 1.45 -14.31
C LEU A 11 -3.38 0.67 -13.01
N PHE A 12 -2.37 -0.18 -12.80
CA PHE A 12 -2.22 -0.89 -11.53
C PHE A 12 -2.05 0.09 -10.38
N ASN A 13 -1.25 1.15 -10.54
CA ASN A 13 -1.10 2.15 -9.50
C ASN A 13 -2.43 2.84 -9.17
N VAL A 14 -3.27 3.18 -10.16
CA VAL A 14 -4.63 3.70 -9.92
C VAL A 14 -5.43 2.73 -9.04
N VAL A 15 -5.42 1.44 -9.37
CA VAL A 15 -6.14 0.40 -8.60
C VAL A 15 -5.58 0.32 -7.17
N VAL A 16 -4.26 0.38 -6.99
CA VAL A 16 -3.61 0.37 -5.67
C VAL A 16 -4.04 1.58 -4.85
N GLN A 17 -4.00 2.79 -5.40
CA GLN A 17 -4.33 3.97 -4.62
C GLN A 17 -5.82 4.04 -4.26
N ILE A 18 -6.71 3.62 -5.17
CA ILE A 18 -8.15 3.51 -4.87
C ILE A 18 -8.41 2.42 -3.82
N GLY A 19 -7.73 1.28 -3.91
CA GLY A 19 -7.88 0.20 -2.93
C GLY A 19 -7.36 0.58 -1.55
N TRP A 20 -6.29 1.38 -1.44
CA TRP A 20 -5.89 1.99 -0.17
C TRP A 20 -6.96 2.92 0.36
N GLY A 21 -7.54 3.78 -0.48
CA GLY A 21 -8.65 4.64 -0.07
C GLY A 21 -9.88 3.88 0.44
N LEU A 22 -10.15 2.68 -0.12
CA LEU A 22 -11.21 1.79 0.35
C LEU A 22 -10.90 1.33 1.78
N VAL A 23 -9.72 0.74 1.98
CA VAL A 23 -9.29 0.17 3.26
C VAL A 23 -9.29 1.26 4.33
N ASP A 24 -8.68 2.40 4.02
CA ASP A 24 -8.54 3.55 4.89
C ASP A 24 -9.91 4.06 5.37
N CYS A 25 -10.81 4.40 4.44
CA CYS A 25 -12.13 4.90 4.83
C CYS A 25 -12.96 3.84 5.56
N LEU A 26 -12.79 2.55 5.24
CA LEU A 26 -13.46 1.48 5.98
C LEU A 26 -12.95 1.39 7.42
N VAL A 27 -11.64 1.40 7.64
CA VAL A 27 -11.05 1.39 8.99
C VAL A 27 -11.51 2.61 9.79
N ALA A 28 -11.49 3.81 9.19
CA ALA A 28 -12.01 5.01 9.83
C ALA A 28 -13.50 4.86 10.21
N GLY A 29 -14.30 4.29 9.32
CA GLY A 29 -15.72 4.02 9.57
C GLY A 29 -15.96 3.06 10.73
N LEU A 30 -15.17 1.99 10.83
CA LEU A 30 -15.26 1.01 11.92
C LEU A 30 -14.87 1.64 13.26
N ILE A 31 -13.79 2.43 13.32
CA ILE A 31 -13.36 3.12 14.55
C ILE A 31 -14.44 4.09 15.01
N LEU A 32 -14.95 4.95 14.11
CA LEU A 32 -15.96 5.94 14.49
C LEU A 32 -17.29 5.31 14.90
N SER A 33 -17.69 4.20 14.27
CA SER A 33 -18.88 3.44 14.66
C SER A 33 -18.73 2.85 16.07
N ALA A 34 -17.56 2.29 16.37
CA ALA A 34 -17.23 1.71 17.69
C ALA A 34 -17.16 2.77 18.80
N VAL A 35 -16.63 3.98 18.52
CA VAL A 35 -16.61 5.09 19.49
C VAL A 35 -18.02 5.43 20.00
N ASN A 36 -19.00 5.41 19.09
CA ASN A 36 -20.40 5.70 19.40
C ASN A 36 -21.18 4.46 19.91
N GLY A 37 -20.51 3.35 20.21
CA GLY A 37 -21.15 2.11 20.66
C GLY A 37 -22.18 1.56 19.66
N GLY A 38 -21.97 1.77 18.36
CA GLY A 38 -22.90 1.37 17.30
C GLY A 38 -24.03 2.36 17.02
N GLY A 39 -24.15 3.47 17.76
CA GLY A 39 -25.15 4.51 17.49
C GLY A 39 -24.94 5.24 16.15
N MET A 40 -23.74 5.14 15.58
CA MET A 40 -23.43 5.59 14.22
C MET A 40 -23.04 4.39 13.38
N THR A 41 -23.62 4.25 12.18
CA THR A 41 -23.26 3.15 11.29
C THR A 41 -21.86 3.33 10.71
N VAL A 42 -21.21 2.23 10.37
CA VAL A 42 -19.92 2.22 9.64
C VAL A 42 -20.00 3.05 8.36
N ILE A 43 -21.15 3.03 7.67
CA ILE A 43 -21.40 3.78 6.44
C ILE A 43 -21.23 5.29 6.66
N VAL A 44 -21.79 5.82 7.74
CA VAL A 44 -21.66 7.25 8.06
C VAL A 44 -20.20 7.60 8.32
N GLY A 45 -19.47 6.77 9.06
CA GLY A 45 -18.05 6.99 9.31
C GLY A 45 -17.19 6.95 8.03
N VAL A 46 -17.49 6.01 7.11
CA VAL A 46 -16.86 5.96 5.77
C VAL A 46 -17.10 7.25 5.00
N ILE A 47 -18.34 7.76 4.97
CA ILE A 47 -18.69 9.00 4.28
C ILE A 47 -17.95 10.20 4.89
N VAL A 48 -17.86 10.29 6.22
CA VAL A 48 -17.12 11.35 6.91
C VAL A 48 -15.64 11.35 6.51
N ALA A 49 -14.98 10.18 6.52
CA ALA A 49 -13.58 10.05 6.12
C ALA A 49 -13.37 10.38 4.63
N ALA A 50 -14.27 9.92 3.76
CA ALA A 50 -14.22 10.18 2.33
C ALA A 50 -14.38 11.67 2.01
N LEU A 51 -15.35 12.35 2.66
CA LEU A 51 -15.56 13.79 2.49
C LEU A 51 -14.38 14.61 3.02
N GLY A 52 -13.79 14.21 4.16
CA GLY A 52 -12.57 14.83 4.68
C GLY A 52 -11.42 14.73 3.69
N THR A 53 -11.22 13.54 3.10
CA THR A 53 -10.20 13.29 2.08
C THR A 53 -10.45 14.16 0.84
N TRP A 54 -11.69 14.14 0.34
CA TRP A 54 -12.11 14.89 -0.86
C TRP A 54 -11.93 16.40 -0.69
N LEU A 55 -12.28 16.94 0.47
CA LEU A 55 -12.12 18.35 0.78
C LEU A 55 -10.65 18.77 0.69
N ILE A 56 -9.72 17.98 1.21
CA ILE A 56 -8.29 18.33 1.22
C ILE A 56 -7.68 18.20 -0.20
N ILE A 57 -7.96 17.10 -0.90
CA ILE A 57 -7.38 16.86 -2.25
C ILE A 57 -7.89 17.86 -3.31
N THR A 58 -9.10 18.39 -3.16
CA THR A 58 -9.70 19.33 -4.13
C THR A 58 -8.99 20.68 -4.15
N PHE A 59 -8.49 21.16 -3.01
CA PHE A 59 -7.74 22.43 -2.93
C PHE A 59 -6.27 22.33 -3.38
N GLY A 60 -5.79 21.12 -3.68
CA GLY A 60 -4.51 20.88 -4.34
C GLY A 60 -3.27 20.96 -3.44
N ILE A 61 -2.10 20.91 -4.09
CA ILE A 61 -0.82 20.56 -3.45
C ILE A 61 -0.35 21.53 -2.36
N LYS A 62 -0.75 22.81 -2.42
CA LYS A 62 -0.37 23.81 -1.41
C LYS A 62 -0.98 23.50 -0.05
N TRP A 63 -2.28 23.20 -0.04
CA TRP A 63 -3.01 22.86 1.17
C TRP A 63 -2.63 21.48 1.68
N PHE A 64 -2.43 20.54 0.76
CA PHE A 64 -1.85 19.24 1.06
C PHE A 64 -0.56 19.35 1.87
N HIS A 65 0.43 20.11 1.41
CA HIS A 65 1.72 20.23 2.11
C HIS A 65 1.59 20.86 3.49
N ILE A 66 0.71 21.85 3.65
CA ILE A 66 0.47 22.48 4.96
C ILE A 66 -0.19 21.48 5.91
N TYR A 67 -1.21 20.77 5.44
CA TYR A 67 -1.91 19.77 6.22
C TYR A 67 -0.99 18.62 6.64
N GLU A 68 -0.28 18.00 5.69
CA GLU A 68 0.68 16.91 5.95
C GLU A 68 1.77 17.30 6.95
N ARG A 69 2.23 18.56 6.92
CA ARG A 69 3.26 19.05 7.86
C ARG A 69 2.84 18.90 9.33
N TYR A 70 1.55 18.96 9.63
CA TYR A 70 1.03 18.93 11.00
C TYR A 70 0.15 17.72 11.31
N ALA A 71 -0.47 17.09 10.31
CA ALA A 71 -1.45 16.01 10.50
C ALA A 71 -0.86 14.78 11.21
N TRP A 72 0.44 14.50 11.03
CA TRP A 72 1.12 13.37 11.66
C TRP A 72 1.24 13.51 13.18
N LEU A 73 1.33 14.73 13.72
CA LEU A 73 1.68 14.96 15.12
C LEU A 73 0.59 14.45 16.08
N PRO A 74 -0.71 14.80 15.90
CA PRO A 74 -1.79 14.20 16.70
C PRO A 74 -1.80 12.67 16.63
N GLN A 75 -1.51 12.08 15.47
CA GLN A 75 -1.49 10.63 15.28
C GLN A 75 -0.41 9.96 16.12
N VAL A 76 0.82 10.47 16.01
CA VAL A 76 1.94 9.94 16.78
C VAL A 76 1.69 10.07 18.29
N CYS A 77 1.14 11.19 18.75
CA CYS A 77 0.75 11.37 20.16
C CYS A 77 -0.26 10.29 20.60
N VAL A 78 -1.31 10.04 19.82
CA VAL A 78 -2.31 9.03 20.17
C VAL A 78 -1.73 7.62 20.12
N LEU A 79 -0.85 7.31 19.17
CA LEU A 79 -0.16 6.01 19.13
C LEU A 79 0.71 5.79 20.38
N PHE A 80 1.41 6.81 20.88
CA PHE A 80 2.12 6.72 22.16
C PHE A 80 1.17 6.54 23.35
N ILE A 81 0.02 7.22 23.36
CA ILE A 81 -1.02 7.01 24.37
C ILE A 81 -1.51 5.56 24.33
N MET A 82 -1.75 5.01 23.14
CA MET A 82 -2.17 3.62 22.93
C MET A 82 -1.10 2.64 23.42
N VAL A 83 0.19 2.90 23.20
CA VAL A 83 1.27 2.10 23.79
C VAL A 83 1.18 2.13 25.31
N GLY A 84 0.89 3.29 25.92
CA GLY A 84 0.73 3.41 27.37
C GLY A 84 -0.47 2.63 27.93
N THR A 85 -1.60 2.61 27.24
CA THR A 85 -2.83 1.94 27.70
C THR A 85 -2.87 0.45 27.38
N ALA A 86 -2.42 0.08 26.17
CA ALA A 86 -2.52 -1.27 25.63
C ALA A 86 -1.23 -2.08 25.85
N GLY A 87 -0.07 -1.42 25.93
CA GLY A 87 1.25 -2.05 26.08
C GLY A 87 1.36 -3.09 27.21
N PRO A 88 0.79 -2.85 28.41
CA PRO A 88 0.81 -3.83 29.49
C PRO A 88 0.10 -5.16 29.18
N LEU A 89 -0.75 -5.19 28.15
CA LEU A 89 -1.50 -6.37 27.72
C LEU A 89 -0.89 -7.04 26.48
N PHE A 90 0.21 -6.49 25.95
CA PHE A 90 0.92 -7.11 24.82
C PHE A 90 1.60 -8.40 25.27
N ASP A 91 1.60 -9.39 24.39
CA ASP A 91 2.17 -10.70 24.66
C ASP A 91 3.34 -11.02 23.74
N THR A 92 4.54 -10.93 24.28
CA THR A 92 5.78 -11.30 23.58
C THR A 92 6.23 -12.73 23.85
N SER A 93 5.49 -13.47 24.68
CA SER A 93 5.85 -14.80 25.17
C SER A 93 5.01 -15.94 24.57
N SER A 94 3.86 -15.61 23.97
CA SER A 94 3.00 -16.61 23.33
C SER A 94 3.74 -17.35 22.23
N ALA A 95 3.70 -18.69 22.31
CA ALA A 95 4.21 -19.54 21.24
C ALA A 95 3.36 -19.36 19.98
N SER A 96 4.00 -19.38 18.81
CA SER A 96 3.30 -19.42 17.54
C SER A 96 2.45 -20.70 17.43
N SER A 97 1.27 -20.60 16.83
CA SER A 97 0.44 -21.78 16.53
C SER A 97 0.94 -22.52 15.29
N GLY A 98 0.79 -23.85 15.29
CA GLY A 98 1.22 -24.73 14.22
C GLY A 98 2.58 -25.39 14.48
N GLU A 99 2.88 -26.43 13.70
CA GLU A 99 4.13 -27.21 13.83
C GLU A 99 4.80 -27.39 12.47
N GLY A 100 6.10 -27.68 12.47
CA GLY A 100 6.86 -28.06 11.28
C GLY A 100 6.77 -27.06 10.11
N SER A 101 6.43 -27.57 8.94
CA SER A 101 6.33 -26.79 7.69
C SER A 101 5.19 -25.77 7.69
N VAL A 102 4.08 -26.03 8.38
CA VAL A 102 2.94 -25.11 8.52
C VAL A 102 3.38 -23.82 9.22
N LEU A 103 4.08 -23.96 10.35
CA LEU A 103 4.61 -22.80 11.07
C LEU A 103 5.64 -22.02 10.24
N ALA A 104 6.48 -22.72 9.47
CA ALA A 104 7.42 -22.07 8.56
C ALA A 104 6.71 -21.31 7.44
N GLY A 105 5.65 -21.89 6.87
CA GLY A 105 4.79 -21.26 5.85
C GLY A 105 4.16 -19.97 6.36
N HIS A 106 3.49 -20.02 7.51
CA HIS A 106 2.89 -18.84 8.15
C HIS A 106 3.91 -17.70 8.39
N ARG A 107 5.12 -18.03 8.82
CA ARG A 107 6.19 -17.04 9.06
C ARG A 107 6.67 -16.39 7.76
N LEU A 108 6.85 -17.18 6.70
CA LEU A 108 7.26 -16.70 5.39
C LEU A 108 6.16 -15.80 4.77
N THR A 109 4.91 -16.25 4.80
CA THR A 109 3.75 -15.46 4.35
C THR A 109 3.71 -14.12 5.06
N TYR A 110 3.79 -14.11 6.40
CA TYR A 110 3.76 -12.87 7.17
C TYR A 110 4.91 -11.92 6.80
N PHE A 111 6.14 -12.44 6.66
CA PHE A 111 7.30 -11.64 6.27
C PHE A 111 7.10 -10.94 4.92
N PHE A 112 6.65 -11.66 3.89
CA PHE A 112 6.43 -11.07 2.57
C PHE A 112 5.20 -10.16 2.53
N LEU A 113 4.12 -10.50 3.22
CA LEU A 113 2.94 -9.66 3.32
C LEU A 113 3.26 -8.30 3.97
N SER A 114 4.08 -8.30 5.03
CA SER A 114 4.58 -7.08 5.66
C SER A 114 5.43 -6.23 4.71
N ALA A 115 6.16 -6.82 3.78
CA ALA A 115 6.93 -6.08 2.77
C ALA A 115 6.03 -5.45 1.69
N SER A 116 4.98 -6.14 1.26
CA SER A 116 4.08 -5.73 0.17
C SER A 116 3.49 -4.33 0.35
N GLY A 117 3.07 -3.98 1.57
CA GLY A 117 2.48 -2.67 1.84
C GLY A 117 3.43 -1.50 1.53
N ALA A 118 4.71 -1.62 1.91
CA ALA A 118 5.71 -0.58 1.64
C ALA A 118 6.07 -0.50 0.14
N LEU A 119 6.12 -1.65 -0.54
CA LEU A 119 6.43 -1.71 -1.97
C LEU A 119 5.38 -0.97 -2.82
N GLY A 120 4.11 -0.94 -2.36
CA GLY A 120 3.03 -0.15 -2.97
C GLY A 120 3.37 1.33 -3.18
N TRP A 121 4.13 1.93 -2.27
CA TRP A 121 4.49 3.36 -2.33
C TRP A 121 5.58 3.67 -3.36
N SER A 122 6.33 2.65 -3.82
CA SER A 122 7.42 2.84 -4.78
C SER A 122 6.93 3.45 -6.11
N ALA A 123 5.71 3.10 -6.53
CA ALA A 123 5.11 3.59 -7.78
C ALA A 123 4.74 5.08 -7.73
N CYS A 124 4.59 5.65 -6.52
CA CYS A 124 4.21 7.05 -6.30
C CYS A 124 5.37 7.94 -5.86
N ALA A 125 6.57 7.39 -5.62
CA ALA A 125 7.69 8.13 -5.06
C ALA A 125 8.04 9.38 -5.91
N CYS A 126 8.01 9.24 -7.23
CA CYS A 126 8.31 10.34 -8.16
C CYS A 126 7.26 11.46 -8.13
N ASP A 127 6.01 11.17 -7.75
CA ASP A 127 4.94 12.19 -7.66
C ASP A 127 5.25 13.26 -6.61
N PHE A 128 6.08 12.92 -5.62
CA PHE A 128 6.50 13.82 -4.56
C PHE A 128 7.92 14.34 -4.75
N PHE A 129 8.84 13.50 -5.26
CA PHE A 129 10.24 13.91 -5.45
C PHE A 129 10.43 15.00 -6.49
N VAL A 130 9.48 15.18 -7.42
CA VAL A 130 9.51 16.28 -8.40
C VAL A 130 9.50 17.67 -7.75
N TYR A 131 9.08 17.77 -6.48
CA TYR A 131 9.06 19.03 -5.73
C TYR A 131 10.39 19.34 -5.03
N PHE A 132 11.35 18.42 -5.01
CA PHE A 132 12.67 18.69 -4.45
C PHE A 132 13.53 19.51 -5.41
N PRO A 133 14.44 20.36 -4.89
CA PRO A 133 15.42 21.05 -5.72
C PRO A 133 16.23 20.05 -6.58
N PRO A 134 16.52 20.35 -7.86
CA PRO A 134 17.28 19.44 -8.73
C PRO A 134 18.69 19.09 -8.24
N LYS A 135 19.24 19.88 -7.31
CA LYS A 135 20.56 19.68 -6.69
C LYS A 135 20.53 18.76 -5.46
N THR A 136 19.36 18.26 -5.07
CA THR A 136 19.23 17.39 -3.89
C THR A 136 19.99 16.08 -4.11
N SER A 137 20.80 15.67 -3.15
CA SER A 137 21.60 14.45 -3.28
C SER A 137 20.72 13.20 -3.35
N ARG A 138 21.00 12.29 -4.30
CA ARG A 138 20.30 11.01 -4.43
C ARG A 138 20.36 10.18 -3.14
N TRP A 139 21.49 10.21 -2.44
CA TRP A 139 21.67 9.49 -1.17
C TRP A 139 20.89 10.12 -0.02
N GLN A 140 20.72 11.45 -0.01
CA GLN A 140 19.89 12.11 0.99
C GLN A 140 18.42 11.73 0.80
N ILE A 141 17.91 11.77 -0.43
CA ILE A 141 16.55 11.33 -0.75
C ILE A 141 16.36 9.87 -0.32
N PHE A 142 17.29 8.98 -0.70
CA PHE A 142 17.25 7.58 -0.30
C PHE A 142 17.20 7.39 1.22
N LEU A 143 18.10 8.04 1.98
CA LEU A 143 18.16 7.89 3.43
C LEU A 143 16.91 8.48 4.11
N TRP A 144 16.47 9.67 3.73
CA TRP A 144 15.28 10.29 4.33
C TRP A 144 14.01 9.49 4.05
N THR A 145 13.83 9.01 2.81
CA THR A 145 12.68 8.19 2.45
C THR A 145 12.74 6.84 3.16
N THR A 146 13.89 6.17 3.18
CA THR A 146 14.02 4.85 3.81
C THR A 146 13.79 4.93 5.31
N VAL A 147 14.41 5.88 6.00
CA VAL A 147 14.25 6.05 7.46
C VAL A 147 12.83 6.49 7.80
N GLY A 148 12.29 7.47 7.07
CA GLY A 148 10.94 7.99 7.30
C GLY A 148 9.85 6.93 7.11
N LEU A 149 9.88 6.20 5.99
CA LEU A 149 8.92 5.12 5.72
C LEU A 149 9.12 3.93 6.66
N SER A 150 10.37 3.55 6.98
CA SER A 150 10.62 2.42 7.88
C SER A 150 10.11 2.70 9.29
N LEU A 151 10.45 3.85 9.87
CA LEU A 151 9.98 4.23 11.20
C LEU A 151 8.46 4.44 11.21
N GLY A 152 7.93 5.12 10.19
CA GLY A 152 6.49 5.38 10.05
C GLY A 152 5.67 4.11 9.88
N LYS A 153 6.22 3.05 9.27
CA LYS A 153 5.57 1.74 9.15
C LYS A 153 5.76 0.87 10.38
N MET A 154 6.99 0.72 10.86
CA MET A 154 7.34 -0.19 11.95
C MET A 154 6.56 0.15 13.22
N PHE A 155 6.38 1.43 13.52
CA PHE A 155 5.75 1.83 14.78
C PHE A 155 4.26 1.43 14.87
N PRO A 156 3.36 1.80 13.92
CA PRO A 156 1.99 1.28 13.90
C PRO A 156 1.91 -0.24 13.76
N GLU A 157 2.81 -0.86 12.99
CA GLU A 157 2.80 -2.31 12.80
C GLU A 157 3.10 -3.07 14.10
N LEU A 158 4.08 -2.61 14.89
CA LEU A 158 4.38 -3.17 16.22
C LEU A 158 3.21 -3.00 17.20
N ILE A 159 2.48 -1.88 17.13
CA ILE A 159 1.25 -1.69 17.92
C ILE A 159 0.18 -2.69 17.49
N GLY A 160 -0.01 -2.89 16.18
CA GLY A 160 -0.92 -3.91 15.64
C GLY A 160 -0.57 -5.33 16.07
N ILE A 161 0.71 -5.69 16.05
CA ILE A 161 1.22 -6.97 16.59
C ILE A 161 0.91 -7.07 18.09
N GLY A 162 1.15 -6.01 18.85
CA GLY A 162 0.85 -5.93 20.28
C GLY A 162 -0.64 -6.18 20.56
N LEU A 163 -1.53 -5.46 19.89
CA LEU A 163 -2.98 -5.64 20.00
C LEU A 163 -3.41 -7.06 19.61
N GLY A 164 -2.89 -7.59 18.50
CA GLY A 164 -3.17 -8.95 18.04
C GLY A 164 -2.71 -10.03 19.02
N SER A 165 -1.52 -9.88 19.58
CA SER A 165 -0.97 -10.82 20.58
C SER A 165 -1.81 -10.84 21.86
N GLY A 166 -2.30 -9.68 22.29
CA GLY A 166 -3.13 -9.53 23.49
C GLY A 166 -4.52 -10.18 23.39
N LEU A 167 -5.01 -10.51 22.19
CA LEU A 167 -6.29 -11.19 21.98
C LEU A 167 -6.37 -12.56 22.67
N THR A 168 -5.23 -13.20 22.88
CA THR A 168 -5.13 -14.51 23.55
C THR A 168 -5.34 -14.41 25.07
N LYS A 169 -5.01 -13.26 25.65
CA LYS A 169 -5.02 -13.02 27.10
C LYS A 169 -6.18 -12.14 27.57
N ASN A 170 -6.76 -11.34 26.68
CA ASN A 170 -7.81 -10.38 27.01
C ASN A 170 -9.14 -10.73 26.30
N PRO A 171 -10.12 -11.29 27.04
CA PRO A 171 -11.45 -11.60 26.49
C PRO A 171 -12.19 -10.38 25.93
N ALA A 172 -12.00 -9.19 26.51
CA ALA A 172 -12.64 -7.96 26.02
C ALA A 172 -12.07 -7.57 24.66
N TRP A 173 -10.75 -7.65 24.48
CA TRP A 173 -10.12 -7.40 23.18
C TRP A 173 -10.53 -8.43 22.13
N LYS A 174 -10.62 -9.72 22.53
CA LYS A 174 -11.12 -10.78 21.64
C LYS A 174 -12.56 -10.52 21.20
N ALA A 175 -13.43 -10.08 22.11
CA ALA A 175 -14.81 -9.72 21.80
C ALA A 175 -14.89 -8.48 20.89
N ALA A 176 -14.10 -7.44 21.18
CA ALA A 176 -14.01 -6.24 20.37
C ALA A 176 -13.51 -6.55 18.95
N PHE A 177 -12.46 -7.36 18.81
CA PHE A 177 -11.94 -7.75 17.49
C PHE A 177 -12.93 -8.59 16.68
N ALA A 178 -13.72 -9.44 17.35
CA ALA A 178 -14.79 -10.21 16.72
C ALA A 178 -15.92 -9.32 16.18
N ASP A 179 -16.18 -8.18 16.82
CA ASP A 179 -17.08 -7.14 16.27
C ASP A 179 -16.42 -6.42 15.09
N SER A 180 -15.25 -5.81 15.31
CA SER A 180 -14.47 -5.19 14.25
C SER A 180 -13.03 -4.87 14.67
N ALA A 181 -12.14 -4.77 13.68
CA ALA A 181 -10.80 -4.22 13.91
C ALA A 181 -10.84 -2.79 14.50
N GLY A 182 -11.85 -1.99 14.12
CA GLY A 182 -12.06 -0.65 14.68
C GLY A 182 -12.41 -0.67 16.17
N ALA A 183 -13.26 -1.61 16.60
CA ALA A 183 -13.60 -1.80 18.00
C ALA A 183 -12.38 -2.21 18.85
N LEU A 184 -11.45 -3.01 18.31
CA LEU A 184 -10.20 -3.35 19.00
C LEU A 184 -9.35 -2.10 19.31
N TYR A 185 -9.25 -1.13 18.39
CA TYR A 185 -8.54 0.13 18.65
C TYR A 185 -9.20 0.94 19.76
N VAL A 186 -10.54 1.03 19.76
CA VAL A 186 -11.29 1.73 20.81
C VAL A 186 -11.10 1.05 22.15
N GLU A 187 -11.14 -0.28 22.19
CA GLU A 187 -10.95 -1.08 23.41
C GLU A 187 -9.52 -0.98 23.95
N GLY A 188 -8.51 -0.88 23.08
CA GLY A 188 -7.12 -0.61 23.49
C GLY A 188 -6.94 0.74 24.20
N LEU A 189 -7.87 1.68 23.99
CA LEU A 189 -7.91 3.00 24.64
C LEU A 189 -8.94 3.09 25.77
N ALA A 190 -9.69 2.01 26.04
CA ALA A 190 -10.74 1.96 27.05
C ALA A 190 -10.32 2.40 28.46
N PRO A 191 -9.07 2.16 28.94
CA PRO A 191 -8.63 2.63 30.26
C PRO A 191 -8.74 4.16 30.47
N LEU A 192 -8.79 4.93 29.39
CA LEU A 192 -8.91 6.40 29.41
C LEU A 192 -10.37 6.88 29.32
N SER A 193 -11.35 5.97 29.29
CA SER A 193 -12.78 6.26 29.21
C SER A 193 -13.09 7.25 28.06
N GLN A 194 -13.70 8.41 28.35
CA GLN A 194 -14.07 9.40 27.34
C GLN A 194 -12.88 9.99 26.59
N PHE A 195 -11.73 10.14 27.24
CA PHE A 195 -10.52 10.62 26.57
C PHE A 195 -9.98 9.58 25.58
N GLY A 196 -10.13 8.29 25.89
CA GLY A 196 -9.80 7.20 24.96
C GLY A 196 -10.66 7.23 23.69
N LYS A 197 -11.96 7.50 23.85
CA LYS A 197 -12.87 7.71 22.71
C LYS A 197 -12.47 8.91 21.85
N PHE A 198 -12.08 10.02 22.47
CA PHE A 198 -11.55 11.18 21.76
C PHE A 198 -10.28 10.85 20.96
N CYS A 199 -9.36 10.10 21.58
CA CYS A 199 -8.15 9.60 20.91
C CYS A 199 -8.48 8.71 19.71
N ALA A 200 -9.46 7.82 19.83
CA ALA A 200 -9.91 6.98 18.71
C ALA A 200 -10.50 7.78 17.55
N VAL A 201 -11.25 8.86 17.82
CA VAL A 201 -11.71 9.80 16.78
C VAL A 201 -10.52 10.45 16.08
N LEU A 202 -9.49 10.88 16.82
CA LEU A 202 -8.28 11.43 16.22
C LEU A 202 -7.59 10.41 15.32
N LEU A 203 -7.46 9.14 15.74
CA LEU A 203 -6.92 8.06 14.90
C LEU A 203 -7.72 7.90 13.60
N ALA A 204 -9.05 7.86 13.68
CA ALA A 204 -9.90 7.73 12.52
C ALA A 204 -9.75 8.91 11.55
N LEU A 205 -9.61 10.14 12.06
CA LEU A 205 -9.37 11.33 11.24
C LEU A 205 -7.95 11.38 10.67
N GLY A 206 -6.98 10.73 11.31
CA GLY A 206 -5.61 10.60 10.80
C GLY A 206 -5.50 9.85 9.50
N ILE A 207 -6.39 8.88 9.31
CA ILE A 207 -6.47 8.07 8.09
C ILE A 207 -6.77 8.95 6.86
N VAL A 208 -7.44 10.09 7.05
CA VAL A 208 -7.65 11.07 5.99
C VAL A 208 -6.32 11.52 5.39
N ALA A 209 -5.28 11.77 6.20
CA ALA A 209 -3.97 12.18 5.70
C ALA A 209 -3.32 11.12 4.81
N ASN A 210 -3.32 9.86 5.26
CA ASN A 210 -2.80 8.75 4.46
C ASN A 210 -3.50 8.65 3.10
N ASN A 211 -4.83 8.76 3.10
CA ASN A 211 -5.63 8.65 1.89
C ASN A 211 -5.41 9.81 0.91
N VAL A 212 -5.22 11.04 1.41
CA VAL A 212 -5.01 12.24 0.57
C VAL A 212 -3.79 12.07 -0.35
N ALA A 213 -2.67 11.54 0.16
CA ALA A 213 -1.47 11.28 -0.64
C ALA A 213 -1.70 10.24 -1.73
N GLY A 214 -2.36 9.12 -1.40
CA GLY A 214 -2.66 8.06 -2.36
C GLY A 214 -3.58 8.53 -3.49
N ILE A 215 -4.67 9.22 -3.15
CA ILE A 215 -5.64 9.68 -4.16
C ILE A 215 -5.06 10.80 -5.03
N TYR A 216 -4.18 11.62 -4.49
CA TYR A 216 -3.41 12.57 -5.29
C TYR A 216 -2.59 11.85 -6.38
N ALA A 217 -1.87 10.79 -6.01
CA ALA A 217 -1.08 9.98 -6.92
C ALA A 217 -1.95 9.18 -7.91
N ALA A 218 -3.12 8.72 -7.48
CA ALA A 218 -4.11 8.10 -8.36
C ALA A 218 -4.52 9.05 -9.49
N ALA A 219 -4.79 10.31 -9.16
CA ALA A 219 -5.20 11.32 -10.12
C ALA A 219 -4.11 11.62 -11.16
N LEU A 220 -2.84 11.64 -10.76
CA LEU A 220 -1.71 11.73 -11.69
C LEU A 220 -1.60 10.48 -12.57
N SER A 221 -1.77 9.30 -11.98
CA SER A 221 -1.73 8.02 -12.69
C SER A 221 -2.84 7.91 -13.74
N PHE A 222 -4.05 8.40 -13.45
CA PHE A 222 -5.12 8.52 -14.45
C PHE A 222 -4.70 9.37 -15.66
N GLN A 223 -4.01 10.49 -15.43
CA GLN A 223 -3.53 11.36 -16.49
C GLN A 223 -2.44 10.72 -17.37
N LEU A 224 -1.73 9.71 -16.85
CA LEU A 224 -0.72 8.95 -17.60
C LEU A 224 -1.30 7.84 -18.48
N LEU A 225 -2.54 7.41 -18.23
CA LEU A 225 -3.18 6.33 -19.01
C LEU A 225 -3.41 6.72 -20.47
N ASP A 226 -3.79 7.97 -20.71
CA ASP A 226 -4.00 8.49 -22.05
C ASP A 226 -3.77 10.02 -22.12
N PRO A 227 -3.15 10.54 -23.19
CA PRO A 227 -2.98 11.98 -23.39
C PRO A 227 -4.29 12.79 -23.34
N ARG A 228 -5.44 12.18 -23.63
CA ARG A 228 -6.75 12.83 -23.49
C ARG A 228 -7.12 13.05 -22.03
N PHE A 229 -6.77 12.12 -21.14
CA PHE A 229 -7.05 12.22 -19.70
C PHE A 229 -6.18 13.27 -19.02
N ALA A 230 -4.97 13.52 -19.52
CA ALA A 230 -4.12 14.62 -19.08
C ALA A 230 -4.76 16.01 -19.26
N ARG A 231 -5.73 16.16 -20.18
CA ARG A 231 -6.46 17.43 -20.38
C ARG A 231 -7.53 17.68 -19.32
N ILE A 232 -7.94 16.63 -18.60
CA ILE A 232 -8.95 16.71 -17.55
C ILE A 232 -8.27 17.10 -16.24
N PRO A 233 -8.77 18.12 -15.52
CA PRO A 233 -8.12 18.63 -14.32
C PRO A 233 -8.05 17.56 -13.23
N ARG A 234 -6.97 17.56 -12.45
CA ARG A 234 -6.71 16.60 -11.36
C ARG A 234 -7.91 16.45 -10.41
N VAL A 235 -8.61 17.53 -10.10
CA VAL A 235 -9.77 17.56 -9.20
C VAL A 235 -10.88 16.61 -9.64
N PHE A 236 -11.09 16.46 -10.96
CA PHE A 236 -12.06 15.51 -11.50
C PHE A 236 -11.66 14.08 -11.17
N TRP A 237 -10.39 13.71 -11.41
CA TRP A 237 -9.88 12.37 -11.14
C TRP A 237 -9.85 12.05 -9.64
N CYS A 238 -9.53 13.04 -8.80
CA CYS A 238 -9.68 12.94 -7.35
C CYS A 238 -11.12 12.62 -6.96
N THR A 239 -12.10 13.35 -7.52
CA THR A 239 -13.53 13.15 -7.22
C THR A 239 -14.01 11.76 -7.67
N VAL A 240 -13.64 11.33 -8.88
CA VAL A 240 -13.96 9.99 -9.39
C VAL A 240 -13.38 8.91 -8.47
N SER A 241 -12.11 9.05 -8.08
CA SER A 241 -11.44 8.11 -7.17
C SER A 241 -12.15 8.03 -5.83
N THR A 242 -12.54 9.19 -5.26
CA THR A 242 -13.33 9.28 -4.03
C THR A 242 -14.64 8.53 -4.12
N ILE A 243 -15.41 8.73 -5.19
CA ILE A 243 -16.68 8.03 -5.37
C ILE A 243 -16.45 6.52 -5.42
N ILE A 244 -15.47 6.06 -6.21
CA ILE A 244 -15.17 4.65 -6.37
C ILE A 244 -14.81 4.02 -5.03
N PHE A 245 -13.80 4.55 -4.32
CA PHE A 245 -13.36 3.93 -3.08
C PHE A 245 -14.44 3.97 -2.00
N THR A 246 -15.28 5.02 -1.97
CA THR A 246 -16.37 5.17 -1.00
C THR A 246 -17.43 4.11 -1.22
N VAL A 247 -17.87 3.92 -2.47
CA VAL A 247 -18.86 2.90 -2.84
C VAL A 247 -18.32 1.51 -2.51
N THR A 248 -17.06 1.23 -2.86
CA THR A 248 -16.46 -0.08 -2.58
C THR A 248 -16.22 -0.31 -1.09
N ALA A 249 -15.89 0.72 -0.30
CA ALA A 249 -15.76 0.60 1.16
C ALA A 249 -17.11 0.30 1.83
N ILE A 250 -18.19 0.94 1.37
CA ILE A 250 -19.55 0.66 1.84
C ILE A 250 -19.95 -0.79 1.49
N ALA A 251 -19.67 -1.24 0.27
CA ALA A 251 -19.98 -2.59 -0.18
C ALA A 251 -19.17 -3.65 0.57
N GLY A 252 -17.87 -3.42 0.75
CA GLY A 252 -16.92 -4.34 1.37
C GLY A 252 -16.90 -4.31 2.90
N ARG A 253 -17.78 -3.53 3.55
CA ARG A 253 -17.70 -3.22 4.98
C ARG A 253 -17.66 -4.42 5.93
N ALA A 254 -18.18 -5.57 5.51
CA ALA A 254 -18.22 -6.79 6.31
C ALA A 254 -16.98 -7.70 6.13
N HIS A 255 -16.08 -7.37 5.20
CA HIS A 255 -15.00 -8.24 4.75
C HIS A 255 -13.62 -7.56 4.81
N LEU A 256 -13.41 -6.63 5.75
CA LEU A 256 -12.18 -5.81 5.81
C LEU A 256 -10.90 -6.65 5.74
N LEU A 257 -10.75 -7.65 6.62
CA LEU A 257 -9.51 -8.44 6.72
C LEU A 257 -9.24 -9.22 5.44
N GLN A 258 -10.27 -9.85 4.89
CA GLN A 258 -10.19 -10.58 3.62
C GLN A 258 -9.82 -9.65 2.46
N ILE A 259 -10.47 -8.48 2.35
CA ILE A 259 -10.13 -7.48 1.33
C ILE A 259 -8.69 -7.05 1.50
N PHE A 260 -8.26 -6.74 2.73
CA PHE A 260 -6.93 -6.22 3.03
C PHE A 260 -5.81 -7.20 2.68
N ILE A 261 -5.91 -8.47 3.10
CA ILE A 261 -4.88 -9.49 2.85
C ILE A 261 -4.74 -9.74 1.34
N ASN A 262 -5.86 -10.04 0.67
CA ASN A 262 -5.85 -10.32 -0.77
C ASN A 262 -5.33 -9.12 -1.58
N PHE A 263 -5.67 -7.91 -1.15
CA PHE A 263 -5.22 -6.68 -1.78
C PHE A 263 -3.72 -6.43 -1.60
N LEU A 264 -3.19 -6.58 -0.38
CA LEU A 264 -1.78 -6.40 -0.08
C LEU A 264 -0.88 -7.33 -0.90
N SER A 265 -1.22 -8.62 -0.98
CA SER A 265 -0.44 -9.59 -1.75
C SER A 265 -0.36 -9.21 -3.22
N LEU A 266 -1.50 -8.85 -3.83
CA LEU A 266 -1.55 -8.41 -5.23
C LEU A 266 -0.72 -7.15 -5.49
N ILE A 267 -0.75 -6.16 -4.57
CA ILE A 267 0.12 -4.97 -4.64
C ILE A 267 1.60 -5.40 -4.67
N GLY A 268 1.99 -6.27 -3.75
CA GLY A 268 3.38 -6.73 -3.62
C GLY A 268 3.89 -7.37 -4.91
N TYR A 269 3.10 -8.24 -5.53
CA TYR A 269 3.51 -8.98 -6.73
C TYR A 269 3.82 -8.08 -7.92
N TRP A 270 2.91 -7.20 -8.30
CA TRP A 270 3.16 -6.36 -9.48
C TRP A 270 4.23 -5.31 -9.22
N THR A 271 4.27 -4.76 -8.00
CA THR A 271 5.27 -3.74 -7.64
C THR A 271 6.67 -4.32 -7.59
N ILE A 272 6.88 -5.52 -7.05
CA ILE A 272 8.22 -6.11 -7.01
C ILE A 272 8.73 -6.46 -8.42
N ILE A 273 7.84 -6.93 -9.31
CA ILE A 273 8.15 -7.14 -10.73
C ILE A 273 8.57 -5.80 -11.37
N TRP A 274 7.79 -4.74 -11.15
CA TRP A 274 8.07 -3.41 -11.68
C TRP A 274 9.38 -2.81 -11.14
N ILE A 275 9.63 -2.92 -9.83
CA ILE A 275 10.87 -2.47 -9.17
C ILE A 275 12.05 -3.22 -9.75
N THR A 276 12.00 -4.55 -9.84
CA THR A 276 13.10 -5.38 -10.33
C THR A 276 13.50 -4.96 -11.75
N MET A 277 12.54 -4.86 -12.66
CA MET A 277 12.81 -4.38 -14.02
C MET A 277 13.39 -2.95 -14.05
N THR A 278 12.90 -2.06 -13.18
CA THR A 278 13.36 -0.67 -13.12
C THR A 278 14.80 -0.58 -12.63
N LEU A 279 15.16 -1.36 -11.61
CA LEU A 279 16.54 -1.43 -11.12
C LEU A 279 17.48 -2.01 -12.18
N GLU A 280 17.07 -3.04 -12.90
CA GLU A 280 17.88 -3.64 -13.96
C GLU A 280 18.06 -2.70 -15.15
N GLU A 281 17.02 -1.99 -15.57
CA GLU A 281 17.12 -0.97 -16.62
C GLU A 281 18.11 0.14 -16.21
N GLU A 282 18.05 0.62 -14.97
CA GLU A 282 18.96 1.64 -14.42
C GLU A 282 20.41 1.12 -14.36
N PHE A 283 20.65 -0.02 -13.72
CA PHE A 283 21.99 -0.47 -13.35
C PHE A 283 22.69 -1.31 -14.42
N ILE A 284 21.97 -2.06 -15.25
CA ILE A 284 22.55 -2.94 -16.28
C ILE A 284 22.63 -2.23 -17.63
N PHE A 285 21.54 -1.59 -18.07
CA PHE A 285 21.43 -1.05 -19.43
C PHE A 285 21.81 0.43 -19.52
N ARG A 286 21.28 1.29 -18.64
CA ARG A 286 21.52 2.74 -18.71
C ARG A 286 22.89 3.17 -18.27
N ARG A 287 23.46 2.48 -17.28
CA ARG A 287 24.87 2.66 -16.90
C ARG A 287 25.83 2.50 -18.08
N LYS A 288 25.46 1.73 -19.11
CA LYS A 288 26.27 1.49 -20.32
C LYS A 288 25.90 2.38 -21.52
N ARG A 289 24.62 2.75 -21.67
CA ARG A 289 24.09 3.47 -22.85
C ARG A 289 23.93 4.98 -22.66
N GLY A 290 24.10 5.48 -21.44
CA GLY A 290 23.86 6.87 -21.10
C GLY A 290 22.55 7.07 -20.31
N TRP A 291 22.40 8.27 -19.77
CA TRP A 291 21.29 8.65 -18.91
C TRP A 291 20.01 8.97 -19.72
N TYR A 292 18.87 9.05 -19.03
CA TYR A 292 17.58 9.33 -19.65
C TYR A 292 17.58 10.68 -20.39
N ASP A 293 17.05 10.68 -21.61
CA ASP A 293 16.62 11.91 -22.27
C ASP A 293 15.22 12.28 -21.76
N TRP A 294 15.19 13.22 -20.82
CA TRP A 294 13.94 13.69 -20.22
C TRP A 294 13.08 14.49 -21.18
N SER A 295 13.59 14.96 -22.32
CA SER A 295 12.79 15.66 -23.32
C SER A 295 11.92 14.71 -24.15
N ALA A 296 12.34 13.45 -24.27
CA ALA A 296 11.69 12.40 -25.05
C ALA A 296 10.50 11.72 -24.36
N TRP A 297 10.18 12.10 -23.12
CA TRP A 297 9.24 11.36 -22.26
C TRP A 297 7.84 11.20 -22.85
N ASN A 298 7.38 12.17 -23.65
CA ASN A 298 6.04 12.17 -24.26
C ASN A 298 6.05 11.84 -25.76
N THR A 299 7.17 11.31 -26.28
CA THR A 299 7.31 10.93 -27.68
C THR A 299 7.44 9.43 -27.79
N ARG A 300 6.35 8.77 -28.20
CA ARG A 300 6.25 7.30 -28.30
C ARG A 300 7.42 6.70 -29.08
N GLU A 301 7.86 7.37 -30.14
CA GLU A 301 8.90 6.91 -31.05
C GLU A 301 10.30 6.93 -30.43
N LEU A 302 10.50 7.65 -29.33
CA LEU A 302 11.79 7.73 -28.65
C LEU A 302 11.87 6.78 -27.45
N LEU A 303 10.76 6.16 -27.07
CA LEU A 303 10.71 5.21 -25.97
C LEU A 303 10.91 3.77 -26.45
N PRO A 304 11.38 2.86 -25.57
CA PRO A 304 11.40 1.43 -25.84
C PRO A 304 10.02 0.93 -26.27
N VAL A 305 9.97 -0.07 -27.14
CA VAL A 305 8.71 -0.71 -27.53
C VAL A 305 8.07 -1.37 -26.30
N GLY A 306 8.90 -2.00 -25.47
CA GLY A 306 8.47 -2.57 -24.21
C GLY A 306 8.08 -4.04 -24.29
N LEU A 307 8.47 -4.73 -25.37
CA LEU A 307 8.21 -6.17 -25.53
C LEU A 307 8.93 -6.97 -24.44
N ALA A 308 10.19 -6.63 -24.17
CA ALA A 308 10.92 -7.27 -23.08
C ALA A 308 10.23 -7.05 -21.73
N ALA A 309 9.75 -5.83 -21.48
CA ALA A 309 9.10 -5.48 -20.24
C ALA A 309 7.75 -6.19 -20.06
N ILE A 310 6.88 -6.19 -21.09
CA ILE A 310 5.56 -6.82 -20.97
C ILE A 310 5.66 -8.34 -20.86
N THR A 311 6.55 -8.98 -21.62
CA THR A 311 6.77 -10.43 -21.55
C THR A 311 7.31 -10.83 -20.19
N THR A 312 8.31 -10.11 -19.67
CA THR A 312 8.84 -10.35 -18.34
C THR A 312 7.78 -10.11 -17.27
N PHE A 313 6.98 -9.05 -17.40
CA PHE A 313 5.91 -8.74 -16.46
C PHE A 313 4.89 -9.88 -16.36
N VAL A 314 4.48 -10.44 -17.50
CA VAL A 314 3.59 -11.62 -17.55
C VAL A 314 4.25 -12.83 -16.90
N ILE A 315 5.53 -13.11 -17.17
CA ILE A 315 6.25 -14.23 -16.56
C ILE A 315 6.37 -14.07 -15.04
N GLY A 316 6.67 -12.86 -14.56
CA GLY A 316 6.70 -12.54 -13.13
C GLY A 316 5.34 -12.81 -12.47
N TRP A 317 4.24 -12.45 -13.14
CA TRP A 317 2.88 -12.77 -12.68
C TRP A 317 2.58 -14.25 -12.68
N VAL A 318 3.01 -15.02 -13.69
CA VAL A 318 2.88 -16.49 -13.68
C VAL A 318 3.59 -17.06 -12.45
N GLY A 319 4.80 -16.59 -12.16
CA GLY A 319 5.55 -16.98 -10.96
C GLY A 319 4.79 -16.65 -9.67
N ALA A 320 4.25 -15.42 -9.58
CA ALA A 320 3.43 -14.99 -8.44
C ALA A 320 2.19 -15.89 -8.26
N ILE A 321 1.43 -16.12 -9.34
CA ILE A 321 0.20 -16.93 -9.32
C ILE A 321 0.50 -18.36 -8.90
N MET A 322 1.58 -18.97 -9.41
CA MET A 322 1.94 -20.33 -9.03
C MET A 322 2.33 -20.49 -7.55
N CYS A 323 2.71 -19.38 -6.90
CA CYS A 323 3.35 -19.33 -5.59
C CYS A 323 2.57 -18.51 -4.55
N MET A 324 1.39 -18.02 -4.90
CA MET A 324 0.53 -17.27 -3.98
C MET A 324 -0.33 -18.20 -3.14
N ASP A 325 -0.62 -17.77 -1.92
CA ASP A 325 -1.59 -18.42 -1.05
C ASP A 325 -2.59 -17.35 -0.58
N GLN A 326 -3.72 -17.29 -1.27
CA GLN A 326 -4.79 -16.31 -1.05
C GLN A 326 -6.11 -17.04 -0.82
N ASP A 327 -7.08 -16.39 -0.16
CA ASP A 327 -8.36 -17.04 0.21
C ASP A 327 -9.12 -17.64 -0.98
N TYR A 328 -8.96 -17.06 -2.16
CA TYR A 328 -9.64 -17.47 -3.40
C TYR A 328 -8.83 -18.45 -4.25
N TYR A 329 -7.52 -18.59 -3.97
CA TYR A 329 -6.63 -19.41 -4.77
C TYR A 329 -5.30 -19.69 -4.04
N THR A 330 -4.96 -20.96 -3.92
CA THR A 330 -3.63 -21.42 -3.52
C THR A 330 -2.91 -21.99 -4.75
N GLY A 331 -1.75 -21.41 -5.06
CA GLY A 331 -0.92 -21.85 -6.18
C GLY A 331 -0.32 -23.23 -5.95
N PRO A 332 -0.08 -24.01 -7.02
CA PRO A 332 0.42 -25.37 -6.91
C PRO A 332 1.79 -25.49 -6.23
N ILE A 333 2.63 -24.44 -6.26
CA ILE A 333 3.91 -24.43 -5.54
C ILE A 333 3.70 -24.03 -4.08
N ALA A 334 2.82 -23.05 -3.81
CA ALA A 334 2.49 -22.64 -2.44
C ALA A 334 1.90 -23.79 -1.62
N ALA A 335 1.03 -24.60 -2.24
CA ALA A 335 0.41 -25.78 -1.63
C ALA A 335 1.39 -26.89 -1.21
N LEU A 336 2.64 -26.85 -1.68
CA LEU A 336 3.67 -27.82 -1.28
C LEU A 336 4.30 -27.49 0.09
N ILE A 337 4.08 -26.28 0.62
CA ILE A 337 4.71 -25.80 1.85
C ILE A 337 3.67 -25.79 2.97
N GLY A 338 3.66 -26.84 3.79
CA GLY A 338 2.70 -26.94 4.90
C GLY A 338 1.27 -27.06 4.39
N ASP A 339 0.39 -26.18 4.87
CA ASP A 339 -0.98 -25.96 4.42
C ASP A 339 -1.12 -24.78 3.43
N GLY A 340 -0.01 -24.10 3.13
CA GLY A 340 0.05 -22.94 2.26
C GLY A 340 1.15 -21.98 2.70
N ALA A 341 1.94 -21.48 1.75
CA ALA A 341 2.89 -20.40 2.01
C ALA A 341 2.92 -19.45 0.81
N ASP A 342 2.62 -18.17 1.07
CA ASP A 342 2.72 -17.14 0.06
C ASP A 342 4.19 -16.76 -0.14
N ILE A 343 4.75 -17.31 -1.21
CA ILE A 343 6.09 -16.99 -1.71
C ILE A 343 6.00 -16.35 -3.10
N GLY A 344 4.85 -15.78 -3.46
CA GLY A 344 4.63 -15.14 -4.75
C GLY A 344 5.56 -13.95 -4.98
N LEU A 345 5.82 -13.15 -3.95
CA LEU A 345 6.68 -11.96 -4.02
C LEU A 345 8.15 -12.29 -4.36
N PRO A 346 8.88 -13.13 -3.61
CA PRO A 346 10.27 -13.46 -3.95
C PRO A 346 10.37 -14.21 -5.28
N VAL A 347 9.40 -15.08 -5.62
CA VAL A 347 9.42 -15.81 -6.89
C VAL A 347 9.21 -14.86 -8.06
N ALA A 348 8.23 -13.97 -7.99
CA ALA A 348 8.00 -12.94 -9.00
C ALA A 348 9.23 -12.05 -9.22
N ALA A 349 9.90 -11.64 -8.13
CA ALA A 349 11.15 -10.90 -8.21
C ALA A 349 12.25 -11.72 -8.92
N SER A 350 12.48 -12.96 -8.49
CA SER A 350 13.54 -13.81 -9.04
C SER A 350 13.35 -14.14 -10.51
N TRP A 351 12.14 -14.49 -10.93
CA TRP A 351 11.83 -14.80 -12.33
C TRP A 351 11.97 -13.57 -13.19
N THR A 352 11.52 -12.42 -12.70
CA THR A 352 11.72 -11.12 -13.37
C THR A 352 13.21 -10.84 -13.57
N ALA A 353 14.02 -11.00 -12.52
CA ALA A 353 15.45 -10.68 -12.55
C ALA A 353 16.25 -11.60 -13.49
N VAL A 354 15.84 -12.86 -13.63
CA VAL A 354 16.50 -13.80 -14.55
C VAL A 354 16.12 -13.51 -16.01
N ILE A 355 14.85 -13.20 -16.28
CA ILE A 355 14.32 -13.13 -17.64
C ILE A 355 14.53 -11.75 -18.29
N TYR A 356 14.33 -10.66 -17.53
CA TYR A 356 14.35 -9.32 -18.09
C TYR A 356 15.68 -8.95 -18.76
N PRO A 357 16.86 -9.22 -18.16
CA PRO A 357 18.13 -8.85 -18.78
C PRO A 357 18.33 -9.52 -20.15
N GLY A 358 17.94 -10.79 -20.28
CA GLY A 358 18.02 -11.53 -21.53
C GLY A 358 17.10 -10.94 -22.61
N LEU A 359 15.82 -10.77 -22.29
CA LEU A 359 14.84 -10.22 -23.24
C LEU A 359 15.15 -8.77 -23.61
N ARG A 360 15.58 -7.95 -22.65
CA ARG A 360 15.93 -6.55 -22.90
C ARG A 360 17.17 -6.43 -23.77
N TYR A 361 18.17 -7.28 -23.58
CA TYR A 361 19.32 -7.36 -24.49
C TYR A 361 18.88 -7.69 -25.93
N LEU A 362 17.98 -8.64 -26.12
CA LEU A 362 17.44 -8.98 -27.45
C LEU A 362 16.65 -7.82 -28.06
N GLU A 363 15.78 -7.17 -27.30
CA GLU A 363 15.02 -5.99 -27.75
C GLU A 363 15.97 -4.88 -28.23
N LEU A 364 17.01 -4.58 -27.45
CA LEU A 364 18.02 -3.59 -27.82
C LEU A 364 18.84 -4.01 -29.04
N LYS A 365 19.12 -5.30 -29.22
CA LYS A 365 19.90 -5.82 -30.34
C LYS A 365 19.13 -5.80 -31.67
N TYR A 366 17.86 -6.17 -31.65
CA TYR A 366 17.06 -6.33 -32.87
C TYR A 366 16.19 -5.11 -33.21
N ILE A 367 15.72 -4.36 -32.21
CA ILE A 367 14.84 -3.19 -32.40
C ILE A 367 15.62 -1.87 -32.22
N GLY A 368 16.70 -1.90 -31.43
CA GLY A 368 17.58 -0.75 -31.19
C GLY A 368 17.17 0.16 -30.02
N ARG A 369 15.95 0.02 -29.49
CA ARG A 369 15.38 0.87 -28.42
C ARG A 369 14.64 0.09 -27.34
#